data_AF-A0A8J3ESS4-F1
#
_entry.id   AF-A0A8J3ESS4-F1
#
_cell.length_a   1.000
_cell.length_b   1.000
_cell.length_c   1.000
_cell.angle_alpha   90.00
_cell.angle_beta   90.00
_cell.angle_gamma   90.00
#
_symmetry.space_group_name_H-M   'P 1'
#
loop_
_entity.id
_entity.type
_entity.pdbx_description
1 polymer ?
#
loop_
_entity_poly.entity_id
_entity_poly.type
_entity_poly.pdbx_seq_one_letter_code
_entity_poly.pdbx_strand_id
1 'polypeptide(L)'
;MNLRVPPQLPRQLPDYLPGRIHVLEESRWPAGEWVTNGVRVLVPRYGLEVFTLDPEIDPERVRWHAGRTVHPLEASYVSLLHERRLYVLRGRHVLAAHLAAGSDRIPAQLYRRVPGTQPPPVIDRSSLAVDTGEASPVDAGRRLVADVPSAGRIAPVG
;
A
#
# COMPACT_ATOMS: atom_id res chain seq x y z
N MET A 1 -11.66 -11.75 22.62
CA MET A 1 -10.49 -11.38 23.45
C MET A 1 -10.28 -9.88 23.25
N ASN A 2 -10.38 -9.04 24.28
CA ASN A 2 -10.18 -7.59 24.12
C ASN A 2 -8.68 -7.33 24.01
N LEU A 3 -8.17 -7.12 22.79
CA LEU A 3 -6.76 -6.75 22.57
C LEU A 3 -6.51 -5.38 23.22
N ARG A 4 -5.74 -5.36 24.31
CA ARG A 4 -5.34 -4.14 24.98
C ARG A 4 -3.97 -3.70 24.47
N VAL A 5 -3.95 -2.64 23.66
CA VAL A 5 -2.71 -1.94 23.33
C VAL A 5 -2.19 -1.15 24.54
N PRO A 6 -0.87 -1.04 24.72
CA PRO A 6 -0.28 -0.22 25.76
C PRO A 6 -0.73 1.25 25.67
N PRO A 7 -0.81 1.98 26.81
CA PRO A 7 -1.22 3.37 26.82
C PRO A 7 -0.21 4.27 26.06
N GLN A 8 1.08 3.97 26.23
CA GLN A 8 2.18 4.62 25.52
C GLN A 8 2.63 3.72 24.38
N LEU A 9 2.61 4.27 23.17
CA LEU A 9 2.97 3.57 21.94
C LEU A 9 4.21 4.24 21.34
N PRO A 10 5.20 3.44 20.89
CA PRO A 10 6.34 3.99 20.17
C PRO A 10 5.92 4.73 18.90
N ARG A 11 6.70 5.75 18.54
CA ARG A 11 6.50 6.55 17.32
C ARG A 11 7.36 6.08 16.15
N GLN A 12 8.25 5.12 16.38
CA GLN A 12 9.10 4.52 15.37
C GLN A 12 8.81 3.02 15.31
N LEU A 13 8.62 2.49 14.11
CA LEU A 13 8.32 1.08 13.89
C LEU A 13 9.44 0.15 14.45
N PRO A 14 10.74 0.47 14.32
CA PRO A 14 11.81 -0.32 14.94
C PRO A 14 11.66 -0.56 16.44
N ASP A 15 11.07 0.37 17.18
CA ASP A 15 10.94 0.28 18.63
C ASP A 15 9.91 -0.78 19.08
N TYR A 16 9.03 -1.22 18.19
CA TYR A 16 8.07 -2.30 18.48
C TYR A 16 8.71 -3.68 18.44
N LEU A 17 9.84 -3.83 17.74
CA LEU A 17 10.58 -5.08 17.66
C LEU A 17 12.09 -4.80 17.41
N PRO A 18 12.81 -4.32 18.43
CA PRO A 18 14.21 -3.92 18.31
C PRO A 18 15.10 -5.02 17.76
N GLY A 19 16.02 -4.65 16.86
CA GLY A 19 16.98 -5.58 16.24
C GLY A 19 16.41 -6.47 15.13
N ARG A 20 15.11 -6.35 14.82
CA ARG A 20 14.44 -7.16 13.77
C ARG A 20 13.73 -6.32 12.72
N ILE A 21 13.42 -5.07 13.03
CA ILE A 21 12.87 -4.12 12.07
C ILE A 21 13.97 -3.10 11.77
N HIS A 22 14.35 -3.02 10.50
CA HIS A 22 15.46 -2.21 10.04
C HIS A 22 14.98 -1.12 9.09
N VAL A 23 15.50 0.09 9.29
CA VAL A 23 15.31 1.19 8.34
C VAL A 23 16.35 1.08 7.24
N LEU A 24 15.92 1.18 5.98
CA LEU A 24 16.81 1.20 4.84
C LEU A 24 16.85 2.59 4.21
N GLU A 25 18.01 2.89 3.62
CA GLU A 25 18.14 3.96 2.65
C GLU A 25 17.40 3.58 1.36
N GLU A 26 16.84 4.58 0.68
CA GLU A 26 16.09 4.38 -0.57
C GLU A 26 16.90 3.66 -1.66
N SER A 27 18.21 3.94 -1.74
CA SER A 27 19.14 3.30 -2.69
C SER A 27 19.28 1.78 -2.51
N ARG A 28 18.92 1.26 -1.33
CA ARG A 28 18.96 -0.18 -1.00
C ARG A 28 17.60 -0.84 -1.10
N TRP A 29 16.56 -0.06 -1.41
CA TRP A 29 15.23 -0.61 -1.60
C TRP A 29 15.21 -1.44 -2.89
N PRO A 30 14.56 -2.61 -2.88
CA PRO A 30 14.33 -3.31 -4.13
C PRO A 30 13.52 -2.40 -5.06
N ALA A 31 13.98 -2.26 -6.31
CA ALA A 31 13.30 -1.50 -7.36
C ALA A 31 12.58 -2.44 -8.35
N GLY A 32 11.60 -1.92 -9.09
CA GLY A 32 10.90 -2.65 -10.15
C GLY A 32 9.45 -3.02 -9.80
N GLU A 33 8.83 -3.82 -10.67
CA GLU A 33 7.43 -4.22 -10.50
C GLU A 33 7.27 -5.46 -9.62
N TRP A 34 6.16 -5.49 -8.90
CA TRP A 34 5.77 -6.58 -8.02
C TRP A 34 4.55 -7.28 -8.59
N VAL A 35 4.45 -8.59 -8.39
CA VAL A 35 3.22 -9.33 -8.72
C VAL A 35 2.06 -8.67 -7.98
N THR A 36 0.96 -8.36 -8.65
CA THR A 36 -0.18 -7.67 -8.04
C THR A 36 -1.02 -8.59 -7.14
N ASN A 37 -0.96 -9.89 -7.38
CA ASN A 37 -1.65 -10.92 -6.60
C ASN A 37 -0.70 -11.60 -5.60
N GLY A 38 -0.57 -11.01 -4.42
CA GLY A 38 0.21 -11.58 -3.33
C GLY A 38 -0.49 -12.75 -2.63
N VAL A 39 0.30 -13.66 -2.05
CA VAL A 39 -0.18 -14.84 -1.31
C VAL A 39 -0.42 -14.47 0.16
N ARG A 40 -1.55 -14.89 0.74
CA ARG A 40 -1.81 -14.69 2.18
C ARG A 40 -1.05 -15.71 3.02
N VAL A 41 -0.36 -15.22 4.04
CA VAL A 41 0.43 -16.02 4.98
C VAL A 41 0.27 -15.51 6.40
N LEU A 42 0.60 -16.36 7.38
CA LEU A 42 0.76 -15.97 8.78
C LEU A 42 2.24 -16.02 9.14
N VAL A 43 2.85 -14.86 9.39
CA VAL A 43 4.26 -14.78 9.76
C VAL A 43 4.39 -14.87 11.28
N PRO A 44 5.13 -15.85 11.84
CA PRO A 44 5.38 -15.88 13.27
C PRO A 44 6.23 -14.68 13.69
N ARG A 45 5.87 -14.02 14.80
CA ARG A 45 6.58 -12.86 15.35
C ARG A 45 8.07 -13.15 15.59
N TYR A 46 8.39 -14.34 16.10
CA TYR A 46 9.78 -14.76 16.34
C TYR A 46 10.59 -14.98 15.06
N GLY A 47 9.95 -15.09 13.90
CA GLY A 47 10.59 -15.19 12.59
C GLY A 47 10.51 -13.91 11.76
N LEU A 48 9.91 -12.86 12.32
CA LEU A 48 9.79 -11.57 11.64
C LEU A 48 11.13 -10.83 11.73
N GLU A 49 11.78 -10.68 10.59
CA GLU A 49 12.87 -9.73 10.34
C GLU A 49 12.52 -8.97 9.05
N VAL A 50 12.29 -7.65 9.15
CA VAL A 50 11.75 -6.84 8.05
C VAL A 50 12.48 -5.53 7.88
N PHE A 51 12.39 -5.00 6.66
CA PHE A 51 13.03 -3.75 6.25
C PHE A 51 11.97 -2.74 5.80
N THR A 52 12.12 -1.46 6.15
CA THR A 52 11.19 -0.38 5.76
C THR A 52 11.96 0.88 5.33
N LEU A 53 11.40 1.66 4.41
CA LEU A 53 11.85 3.03 4.13
C LEU A 53 11.22 4.06 5.06
N ASP A 54 10.00 3.76 5.52
CA ASP A 54 9.18 4.69 6.29
C ASP A 54 8.96 4.10 7.69
N PRO A 55 9.76 4.52 8.69
CA PRO A 55 9.66 4.00 10.04
C PRO A 55 8.62 4.73 10.90
N GLU A 56 8.06 5.85 10.43
CA GLU A 56 7.22 6.70 11.27
C GLU A 56 5.87 6.05 11.56
N ILE A 57 5.49 6.07 12.83
CA ILE A 57 4.24 5.50 13.32
C ILE A 57 3.41 6.57 14.02
N ASP A 58 2.16 6.69 13.57
CA ASP A 58 1.10 7.43 14.23
C ASP A 58 0.40 6.52 15.28
N PRO A 59 0.55 6.82 16.59
CA PRO A 59 -0.11 6.06 17.66
C PRO A 59 -1.64 6.01 17.55
N GLU A 60 -2.30 7.04 17.02
CA GLU A 60 -3.76 7.06 16.91
C GLU A 60 -4.23 6.06 15.87
N ARG A 61 -3.52 5.96 14.74
CA ARG A 61 -3.78 4.92 13.73
C ARG A 61 -3.55 3.52 14.26
N VAL A 62 -2.52 3.33 15.09
CA VAL A 62 -2.26 2.04 15.75
C VAL A 62 -3.43 1.65 16.66
N ARG A 63 -3.90 2.56 17.51
CA ARG A 63 -5.07 2.33 18.36
C ARG A 63 -6.34 2.06 17.54
N TRP A 64 -6.55 2.82 16.47
CA TRP A 64 -7.67 2.63 15.56
C TRP A 64 -7.67 1.22 14.97
N HIS A 65 -6.52 0.75 14.45
CA HIS A 65 -6.40 -0.61 13.92
C HIS A 65 -6.67 -1.69 14.97
N ALA A 66 -6.15 -1.52 16.19
CA ALA A 66 -6.36 -2.48 17.27
C ALA A 66 -7.80 -2.49 17.83
N GLY A 67 -8.50 -1.37 17.78
CA GLY A 67 -9.84 -1.19 18.35
C GLY A 67 -11.01 -1.38 17.37
N ARG A 68 -10.75 -1.66 16.08
CA ARG A 68 -11.82 -1.85 15.09
C ARG A 68 -12.64 -3.11 15.35
N THR A 69 -13.96 -2.97 15.32
CA THR A 69 -14.92 -4.08 15.42
C THR A 69 -15.32 -4.64 14.06
N VAL A 70 -15.52 -3.77 13.06
CA VAL A 70 -16.01 -4.14 11.71
C VAL A 70 -14.97 -4.95 10.94
N HIS A 71 -13.71 -4.57 11.05
CA HIS A 71 -12.58 -5.32 10.50
C HIS A 71 -11.61 -5.57 11.64
N PRO A 72 -11.71 -6.74 12.31
CA PRO A 72 -10.86 -7.05 13.44
C PRO A 72 -9.40 -7.05 12.99
N LEU A 73 -8.49 -6.83 13.93
CA LEU A 73 -7.07 -6.71 13.64
C LEU A 73 -6.55 -7.96 12.90
N GLU A 74 -7.05 -9.15 13.23
CA GLU A 74 -6.71 -10.43 12.60
C GLU A 74 -7.12 -10.52 11.11
N ALA A 75 -8.06 -9.69 10.66
CA ALA A 75 -8.45 -9.59 9.26
C ALA A 75 -7.61 -8.54 8.49
N SER A 76 -6.82 -7.73 9.19
CA SER A 76 -5.92 -6.73 8.61
C SER A 76 -4.58 -7.38 8.31
N TYR A 77 -4.03 -7.14 7.12
CA TYR A 77 -2.77 -7.74 6.70
C TYR A 77 -1.72 -6.68 6.40
N VAL A 78 -0.45 -7.04 6.66
CA VAL A 78 0.72 -6.27 6.27
C VAL A 78 1.14 -6.69 4.87
N SER A 79 1.35 -5.75 3.96
CA SER A 79 1.87 -6.06 2.62
C SER A 79 3.39 -6.17 2.68
N LEU A 80 3.92 -7.36 2.43
CA LEU A 80 5.34 -7.66 2.47
C LEU A 80 5.84 -8.08 1.09
N LEU A 81 6.97 -7.54 0.67
CA LEU A 81 7.71 -8.06 -0.48
C LEU A 81 8.73 -9.09 0.01
N HIS A 82 8.70 -10.28 -0.58
CA HIS A 82 9.64 -11.36 -0.32
C HIS A 82 10.65 -11.51 -1.45
N GLU A 83 11.89 -11.18 -1.13
CA GLU A 83 13.08 -11.41 -1.96
C GLU A 83 14.09 -12.21 -1.13
N ARG A 84 15.35 -11.79 -1.09
CA ARG A 84 16.34 -12.28 -0.10
C ARG A 84 15.98 -11.93 1.35
N ARG A 85 15.07 -10.96 1.53
CA ARG A 85 14.60 -10.37 2.79
C ARG A 85 13.14 -10.00 2.66
N LEU A 86 12.49 -9.68 3.78
CA LEU A 86 11.13 -9.18 3.82
C LEU A 86 11.12 -7.65 3.90
N TYR A 87 10.41 -6.99 2.98
CA TYR A 87 10.29 -5.54 2.95
C TYR A 87 8.84 -5.11 3.18
N VAL A 88 8.61 -4.14 4.07
CA VAL A 88 7.27 -3.61 4.34
C VAL A 88 6.87 -2.67 3.20
N LEU A 89 5.98 -3.12 2.33
CA LEU A 89 5.44 -2.28 1.24
C LEU A 89 4.36 -1.34 1.76
N ARG A 90 3.43 -1.87 2.56
CA ARG A 90 2.27 -1.15 3.12
C ARG A 90 1.85 -1.77 4.45
N GLY A 91 1.10 -1.00 5.23
CA GLY A 91 0.51 -1.49 6.48
C GLY A 91 1.43 -1.43 7.69
N ARG A 92 2.40 -0.50 7.74
CA ARG A 92 3.27 -0.33 8.92
C ARG A 92 2.50 -0.07 10.23
N HIS A 93 1.39 0.68 10.17
CA HIS A 93 0.53 0.91 11.34
C HIS A 93 -0.25 -0.36 11.75
N VAL A 94 -0.62 -1.20 10.77
CA VAL A 94 -1.20 -2.52 11.03
C VAL A 94 -0.17 -3.44 11.69
N LEU A 95 1.07 -3.45 11.18
CA LEU A 95 2.17 -4.19 11.78
C LEU A 95 2.42 -3.73 13.23
N ALA A 96 2.53 -2.42 13.45
CA ALA A 96 2.68 -1.84 14.78
C ALA A 96 1.50 -2.22 15.70
N ALA A 97 0.26 -2.24 15.19
CA ALA A 97 -0.91 -2.68 15.95
C ALA A 97 -0.82 -4.15 16.37
N HIS A 98 -0.41 -5.06 15.48
CA HIS A 98 -0.18 -6.46 15.85
C HIS A 98 0.91 -6.61 16.92
N LEU A 99 2.02 -5.89 16.76
CA LEU A 99 3.13 -5.95 17.72
C LEU A 99 2.73 -5.36 19.08
N ALA A 100 2.01 -4.24 19.09
CA ALA A 100 1.48 -3.61 20.29
C ALA A 100 0.46 -4.50 21.01
N ALA A 101 -0.40 -5.17 20.25
CA ALA A 101 -1.39 -6.10 20.76
C ALA A 101 -0.80 -7.44 21.22
N GLY A 102 0.51 -7.65 21.04
CA GLY A 102 1.19 -8.88 21.44
C GLY A 102 0.86 -10.08 20.55
N SER A 103 0.45 -9.87 19.29
CA SER A 103 0.16 -10.96 18.36
C SER A 103 1.39 -11.84 18.10
N ASP A 104 1.26 -13.15 18.29
CA ASP A 104 2.32 -14.13 17.98
C ASP A 104 2.44 -14.43 16.49
N ARG A 105 1.35 -14.22 15.74
CA ARG A 105 1.29 -14.40 14.29
C ARG A 105 0.70 -13.17 13.63
N ILE A 106 1.35 -12.74 12.56
CA ILE A 106 1.03 -11.50 11.85
C ILE A 106 0.48 -11.89 10.47
N PRO A 107 -0.81 -11.61 10.19
CA PRO A 107 -1.37 -11.73 8.87
C PRO A 107 -0.60 -10.86 7.88
N ALA A 108 -0.12 -11.47 6.81
CA ALA A 108 0.61 -10.78 5.77
C ALA A 108 0.14 -11.20 4.38
N GLN A 109 0.24 -10.26 3.45
CA GLN A 109 0.13 -10.54 2.03
C GLN A 109 1.54 -10.45 1.43
N LEU A 110 2.04 -11.59 0.95
CA LEU A 110 3.39 -11.75 0.45
C LEU A 110 3.43 -11.57 -1.07
N TYR A 111 4.22 -10.63 -1.51
CA TYR A 111 4.49 -10.33 -2.91
C TYR A 111 5.88 -10.83 -3.30
N ARG A 112 6.11 -11.04 -4.58
CA ARG A 112 7.43 -11.31 -5.17
C ARG A 112 7.65 -10.35 -6.34
N ARG A 113 8.91 -10.07 -6.70
CA ARG A 113 9.19 -9.35 -7.95
C ARG A 113 8.77 -10.15 -9.16
N VAL A 114 8.37 -9.43 -10.20
CA VAL A 114 8.27 -9.99 -11.54
C VAL A 114 9.69 -10.06 -12.12
N PRO A 115 10.20 -11.25 -12.47
CA PRO A 115 11.48 -11.35 -13.16
C PRO A 115 11.37 -10.70 -14.55
N GLY A 116 12.32 -9.84 -14.91
CA GLY A 116 12.44 -9.30 -16.27
C GLY A 116 11.87 -7.90 -16.51
N THR A 117 11.24 -7.26 -15.52
CA THR A 117 10.86 -5.84 -15.66
C THR A 117 12.05 -4.94 -15.33
N GLN A 118 12.60 -4.28 -16.34
CA GLN A 118 13.62 -3.25 -16.18
C GLN A 118 13.00 -2.11 -15.33
N PRO A 119 13.72 -1.57 -14.31
CA PRO A 119 13.23 -0.39 -13.61
C PRO A 119 12.96 0.71 -14.64
N PRO A 120 11.87 1.48 -14.52
CA PRO A 120 11.62 2.58 -15.45
C PRO A 120 12.85 3.50 -15.46
N PRO A 121 13.24 4.03 -16.64
CA PRO A 121 14.35 4.98 -16.69
C PRO A 121 14.04 6.12 -15.72
N VAL A 122 15.02 6.44 -14.88
CA VAL A 122 14.97 7.64 -14.04
C VAL A 122 14.82 8.81 -15.01
N ILE A 123 13.61 9.37 -15.07
CA ILE A 123 13.40 10.65 -15.76
C ILE A 123 14.10 11.67 -14.87
N ASP A 124 15.33 12.01 -15.24
CA ASP A 124 16.02 13.17 -14.71
C ASP A 124 15.16 14.40 -15.05
N ARG A 125 14.45 14.92 -14.04
CA ARG A 125 13.58 16.09 -14.18
C ARG A 125 14.36 17.38 -14.42
N SER A 126 15.69 17.31 -14.53
CA SER A 126 16.57 18.46 -14.77
C SER A 126 16.56 18.96 -16.23
N SER A 127 15.88 18.29 -17.15
CA SER A 127 15.83 18.67 -18.59
C SER A 127 14.50 19.22 -19.10
N LEU A 128 13.51 19.48 -18.24
CA LEU A 128 12.32 20.25 -18.63
C LEU A 128 12.62 21.75 -18.51
N ALA A 129 13.54 22.22 -19.35
CA ALA A 129 13.60 23.63 -19.69
C ALA A 129 12.35 23.98 -20.51
N VAL A 130 11.67 25.00 -20.01
CA VAL A 130 10.38 25.52 -20.43
C VAL A 130 10.52 26.17 -21.81
N ASP A 131 9.76 25.68 -22.79
CA ASP A 131 9.44 26.44 -24.00
C ASP A 131 7.98 26.88 -23.88
N THR A 132 7.75 28.10 -23.41
CA THR A 132 6.40 28.70 -23.35
C THR A 132 6.17 29.43 -24.65
N GLY A 133 5.53 28.74 -25.60
CA GLY A 133 4.96 29.36 -26.80
C GLY A 133 3.45 29.51 -26.64
N GLU A 134 2.99 30.75 -26.49
CA GLU A 134 1.59 31.19 -26.54
C GLU A 134 0.81 30.65 -27.74
N ALA A 135 -0.46 30.30 -27.53
CA ALA A 135 -1.59 30.91 -28.24
C ALA A 135 -2.94 30.43 -27.67
N SER A 136 -3.66 31.35 -27.03
CA SER A 136 -5.13 31.33 -26.91
C SER A 136 -5.73 31.75 -28.26
N PRO A 137 -6.92 31.28 -28.68
CA PRO A 137 -8.07 32.17 -28.49
C PRO A 137 -9.44 31.48 -28.29
N VAL A 138 -10.35 32.36 -27.88
CA VAL A 138 -11.78 32.22 -27.59
C VAL A 138 -12.64 32.15 -28.87
N ASP A 139 -13.86 31.62 -28.72
CA ASP A 139 -15.05 31.69 -29.58
C ASP A 139 -15.25 30.69 -30.75
N ALA A 140 -16.24 29.81 -30.57
CA ALA A 140 -17.28 29.52 -31.59
C ALA A 140 -18.42 28.68 -30.98
N GLY A 141 -19.54 29.32 -30.64
CA GLY A 141 -20.78 28.63 -30.33
C GLY A 141 -21.60 28.27 -31.59
N ARG A 142 -22.31 27.14 -31.57
CA ARG A 142 -23.70 27.02 -32.06
C ARG A 142 -24.32 25.66 -31.72
N ARG A 143 -25.59 25.73 -31.29
CA ARG A 143 -26.54 24.64 -31.06
C ARG A 143 -26.68 23.68 -32.24
N LEU A 144 -27.03 22.42 -31.96
CA LEU A 144 -28.11 21.71 -32.62
C LEU A 144 -28.71 20.64 -31.68
N VAL A 145 -30.01 20.44 -31.82
CA VAL A 145 -30.96 19.83 -30.89
C VAL A 145 -31.44 18.50 -31.48
N ALA A 146 -31.70 17.54 -30.57
CA ALA A 146 -32.58 16.36 -30.68
C ALA A 146 -32.46 15.41 -31.89
N ASP A 147 -32.32 14.11 -31.59
CA ASP A 147 -33.36 13.17 -31.98
C ASP A 147 -33.35 11.93 -31.07
N VAL A 148 -34.52 11.63 -30.51
CA VAL A 148 -34.85 10.39 -29.79
C VAL A 148 -35.82 9.62 -30.68
N PRO A 149 -35.57 8.33 -30.92
CA PRO A 149 -36.69 7.41 -31.10
C PRO A 149 -36.72 6.36 -29.98
N SER A 150 -37.85 6.33 -29.29
CA SER A 150 -38.28 5.24 -28.42
C SER A 150 -38.82 4.06 -29.23
N ALA A 151 -38.68 2.89 -28.61
CA ALA A 151 -39.50 1.68 -28.73
C ALA A 151 -39.18 0.67 -29.85
N GLY A 152 -38.88 -0.57 -29.42
CA GLY A 152 -38.87 -1.77 -30.24
C GLY A 152 -38.46 -3.00 -29.44
N ARG A 153 -39.38 -3.55 -28.64
CA ARG A 153 -39.28 -4.90 -28.05
C ARG A 153 -39.23 -5.94 -29.18
N ILE A 154 -38.30 -6.88 -29.12
CA ILE A 154 -38.45 -8.20 -29.76
C ILE A 154 -38.01 -9.26 -28.75
N ALA A 155 -38.90 -10.23 -28.52
CA ALA A 155 -38.80 -11.36 -27.61
C ALA A 155 -37.85 -12.45 -28.14
N PRO A 156 -37.36 -13.37 -27.29
CA PRO A 156 -36.49 -14.46 -27.70
C PRO A 156 -37.26 -15.54 -28.49
N VAL A 157 -36.55 -16.17 -29.41
CA VAL A 157 -37.03 -17.26 -30.27
C VAL A 157 -37.51 -18.44 -29.43
N GLY A 158 -38.79 -18.77 -29.61
CA GLY A 158 -39.51 -19.96 -29.18
C GLY A 158 -40.78 -20.06 -30.02
#